data_AF-A0A2A2JGP2-F1
#
_entry.id   AF-A0A2A2JGP2-F1
#
_cell.length_a   1.000
_cell.length_b   1.000
_cell.length_c   1.000
_cell.angle_alpha   90.00
_cell.angle_beta   90.00
_cell.angle_gamma   90.00
#
_symmetry.space_group_name_H-M   'P 1'
#
loop_
_entity.id
_entity.type
_entity.pdbx_description
1 polymer ?
#
loop_
_entity_poly.entity_id
_entity_poly.type
_entity_poly.pdbx_seq_one_letter_code
_entity_poly.pdbx_strand_id
1 'polypeptide(L)'
;MHENALAELMVQLMKETAFNTLRTNEQLGYIIWTSSRMHNGTLGLDVIVQGPKDPDHVLSRIENFIETFQDNLKSMSEVEFNEQREALICRLLEKPKTLNKRNNRIWNEIDCQQYDFERNEDEAAFLKTITRDQVLDYYNRKLVKGAQERRVVACLVHPKGNDEAMTRRKREAKEENCHSRQEVENVEDLRSMLPLFGRPKPKIQLRQIGADIFCKGDKCEQKGGKRCQGQVLR
;
A
#
# COMPACT_ATOMS: atom_id res chain seq x y z
N MET A 1 -8.88 5.81 -8.01
CA MET A 1 -8.56 4.77 -9.01
C MET A 1 -7.16 4.95 -9.56
N HIS A 2 -6.82 6.12 -10.12
CA HIS A 2 -5.49 6.42 -10.66
C HIS A 2 -4.31 6.36 -9.66
N GLU A 3 -4.55 6.51 -8.36
CA GLU A 3 -3.50 6.39 -7.34
C GLU A 3 -2.91 4.96 -7.24
N ASN A 4 -3.69 3.92 -7.55
CA ASN A 4 -3.20 2.54 -7.56
C ASN A 4 -2.09 2.35 -8.59
N ALA A 5 -2.36 2.77 -9.82
CA ALA A 5 -1.40 2.72 -10.92
C ALA A 5 -0.12 3.51 -10.61
N LEU A 6 -0.25 4.68 -9.97
CA LEU A 6 0.90 5.47 -9.51
C LEU A 6 1.72 4.73 -8.45
N ALA A 7 1.08 4.13 -7.45
CA ALA A 7 1.81 3.38 -6.43
C ALA A 7 2.47 2.11 -7.00
N GLU A 8 1.81 1.41 -7.92
CA GLU A 8 2.41 0.26 -8.62
C GLU A 8 3.60 0.67 -9.47
N LEU A 9 3.52 1.80 -10.19
CA LEU A 9 4.63 2.34 -10.95
C LEU A 9 5.78 2.77 -10.03
N MET A 10 5.48 3.45 -8.92
CA MET A 10 6.49 3.77 -7.91
C MET A 10 7.23 2.53 -7.40
N VAL A 11 6.48 1.47 -7.09
CA VAL A 11 7.06 0.19 -6.66
C VAL A 11 7.92 -0.42 -7.77
N GLN A 12 7.45 -0.42 -9.03
CA GLN A 12 8.21 -0.91 -10.17
C GLN A 12 9.56 -0.19 -10.30
N LEU A 13 9.55 1.15 -10.19
CA LEU A 13 10.74 1.99 -10.27
C LEU A 13 11.69 1.77 -9.08
N MET A 14 11.15 1.64 -7.87
CA MET A 14 11.95 1.49 -6.65
C MET A 14 12.53 0.09 -6.49
N LYS A 15 11.90 -0.94 -7.06
CA LYS A 15 12.17 -2.35 -6.74
C LYS A 15 13.63 -2.75 -6.99
N GLU A 16 14.18 -2.40 -8.14
CA GLU A 16 15.56 -2.75 -8.49
C GLU A 16 16.56 -1.96 -7.63
N THR A 17 16.38 -0.65 -7.52
CA THR A 17 17.26 0.22 -6.73
C THR A 17 17.23 -0.13 -5.25
N ALA A 18 16.06 -0.48 -4.71
CA ALA A 18 15.89 -0.94 -3.32
C ALA A 18 16.63 -2.26 -3.09
N PHE A 19 16.51 -3.21 -4.01
CA PHE A 19 17.22 -4.48 -3.92
C PHE A 19 18.74 -4.27 -3.98
N ASN A 20 19.24 -3.51 -4.96
CA ASN A 20 20.66 -3.25 -5.11
C ASN A 20 21.25 -2.50 -3.91
N THR A 21 20.56 -1.47 -3.42
CA THR A 21 21.04 -0.66 -2.29
C THR A 21 21.00 -1.45 -0.99
N LEU A 22 19.82 -1.94 -0.59
CA LEU A 22 19.62 -2.55 0.72
C LEU A 22 20.23 -3.97 0.80
N ARG A 23 20.26 -4.72 -0.30
CA ARG A 23 20.77 -6.10 -0.34
C ARG A 23 22.24 -6.16 -0.72
N THR A 24 22.57 -5.59 -1.87
CA THR A 24 23.88 -5.83 -2.49
C THR A 24 24.94 -4.92 -1.86
N ASN A 25 24.64 -3.64 -1.75
CA ASN A 25 25.59 -2.63 -1.26
C ASN A 25 25.67 -2.62 0.26
N GLU A 26 24.52 -2.57 0.94
CA GLU A 26 24.46 -2.43 2.40
C GLU A 26 24.34 -3.76 3.15
N GLN A 27 23.99 -4.85 2.45
CA GLN A 27 23.93 -6.20 3.02
C GLN A 27 23.07 -6.29 4.28
N LEU A 28 21.92 -5.61 4.28
CA LEU A 28 21.04 -5.52 5.45
C LEU A 28 20.27 -6.80 5.71
N GLY A 29 19.95 -7.55 4.65
CA GLY A 29 19.20 -8.78 4.76
C GLY A 29 19.18 -9.58 3.47
N TYR A 30 18.84 -10.86 3.59
CA TYR A 30 18.71 -11.73 2.43
C TYR A 30 17.38 -11.51 1.70
N ILE A 31 16.32 -11.16 2.44
CA ILE A 31 15.00 -10.92 1.86
C ILE A 31 14.75 -9.43 1.89
N ILE A 32 14.60 -8.85 0.69
CA ILE A 32 14.14 -7.47 0.49
C ILE A 32 12.98 -7.52 -0.48
N TRP A 33 11.85 -6.98 -0.05
CA TRP A 33 10.64 -6.93 -0.85
C TRP A 33 10.05 -5.53 -0.84
N THR A 34 9.79 -5.00 -2.03
CA THR A 34 9.05 -3.76 -2.23
C THR A 34 7.76 -4.11 -2.95
N SER A 35 6.63 -3.66 -2.41
CA SER A 35 5.30 -3.95 -2.96
C SER A 35 4.33 -2.82 -2.67
N SER A 36 3.27 -2.72 -3.46
CA SER A 36 2.08 -1.95 -3.13
C SER A 36 1.01 -2.92 -2.65
N ARG A 37 0.23 -2.50 -1.66
CA ARG A 37 -0.87 -3.30 -1.12
C ARG A 37 -2.10 -2.44 -1.01
N MET A 38 -3.21 -2.93 -1.54
CA MET A 38 -4.52 -2.39 -1.25
C MET A 38 -5.15 -3.21 -0.11
N HIS A 39 -5.56 -2.56 0.96
CA HIS A 39 -6.23 -3.19 2.09
C HIS A 39 -7.39 -2.32 2.56
N ASN A 40 -8.60 -2.91 2.64
CA ASN A 40 -9.83 -2.22 3.02
C ASN A 40 -10.05 -0.90 2.24
N GLY A 41 -9.65 -0.87 0.96
CA GLY A 41 -9.79 0.32 0.12
C GLY A 41 -8.74 1.40 0.31
N THR A 42 -7.77 1.19 1.19
CA THR A 42 -6.61 2.07 1.36
C THR A 42 -5.41 1.46 0.67
N LEU A 43 -4.60 2.30 0.03
CA LEU A 43 -3.39 1.91 -0.68
C LEU A 43 -2.17 2.24 0.16
N GLY A 44 -1.25 1.28 0.29
CA GLY A 44 0.04 1.44 0.95
C GLY A 44 1.19 0.94 0.10
N LEU A 45 2.39 1.43 0.40
CA LEU A 45 3.65 0.91 -0.13
C LEU A 45 4.42 0.29 1.04
N ASP A 46 4.84 -0.96 0.84
CA ASP A 46 5.52 -1.76 1.84
C ASP A 46 6.97 -2.00 1.40
N VAL A 47 7.92 -1.77 2.30
CA VAL A 47 9.33 -2.21 2.19
C VAL A 47 9.61 -3.17 3.34
N ILE A 48 9.85 -4.43 3.01
CA ILE A 48 10.12 -5.50 3.99
C ILE A 48 11.57 -5.93 3.84
N VAL A 49 12.31 -5.91 4.95
CA VAL A 49 13.69 -6.37 5.04
C VAL A 49 13.80 -7.39 6.15
N GLN A 50 14.31 -8.58 5.83
CA GLN A 50 14.60 -9.62 6.81
C GLN A 50 16.08 -10.01 6.72
N GLY A 51 16.77 -9.86 7.84
CA GLY A 51 18.21 -10.08 7.93
C GLY A 51 18.72 -10.11 9.37
N PRO A 52 20.04 -10.30 9.54
CA PRO A 52 20.67 -10.38 10.85
C PRO A 52 20.98 -9.02 11.49
N LYS A 53 20.75 -7.92 10.77
CA LYS A 53 21.04 -6.57 11.25
C LYS A 53 19.99 -6.09 12.25
N ASP A 54 20.39 -5.16 13.10
CA ASP A 54 19.52 -4.53 14.08
C ASP A 54 18.35 -3.79 13.37
N PRO A 55 17.08 -4.04 13.75
CA PRO A 55 15.92 -3.45 13.08
C PRO A 55 15.90 -1.93 13.05
N ASP A 56 16.40 -1.24 14.08
CA ASP A 56 16.46 0.22 14.10
C ASP A 56 17.45 0.77 13.08
N HIS A 57 18.60 0.09 12.95
CA HIS A 57 19.56 0.42 11.91
C HIS A 57 18.93 0.21 10.52
N VAL A 58 18.25 -0.92 10.30
CA VAL A 58 17.58 -1.22 9.03
C VAL A 58 16.54 -0.16 8.69
N LEU A 59 15.69 0.24 9.65
CA LEU A 59 14.71 1.30 9.45
C LEU A 59 15.38 2.61 9.03
N SER A 60 16.46 3.01 9.70
CA SER A 60 17.21 4.21 9.33
C SER A 60 17.78 4.14 7.91
N ARG A 61 18.19 2.95 7.45
CA ARG A 61 18.69 2.76 6.08
C ARG A 61 17.58 2.77 5.04
N ILE A 62 16.40 2.25 5.36
CA ILE A 62 15.21 2.35 4.51
C ILE A 62 14.81 3.82 4.33
N GLU A 63 14.78 4.59 5.42
CA GLU A 63 14.51 6.04 5.38
C GLU A 63 15.51 6.79 4.50
N ASN A 64 16.81 6.51 4.65
CA ASN A 64 17.86 7.09 3.82
C ASN A 64 17.74 6.67 2.35
N PHE A 65 17.34 5.42 2.07
CA PHE A 65 17.08 4.95 0.71
C PHE A 65 15.91 5.72 0.09
N ILE A 66 14.82 5.93 0.84
CA ILE A 66 13.69 6.73 0.37
C ILE A 66 14.23 8.12 0.01
N GLU A 67 14.86 8.84 0.92
CA GLU A 67 15.40 10.19 0.66
C GLU A 67 16.30 10.26 -0.58
N THR A 68 17.24 9.33 -0.74
CA THR A 68 18.17 9.30 -1.88
C THR A 68 17.53 8.82 -3.19
N PHE A 69 16.42 8.08 -3.14
CA PHE A 69 15.69 7.65 -4.33
C PHE A 69 15.08 8.83 -5.10
N GLN A 70 14.78 9.94 -4.42
CA GLN A 70 14.25 11.14 -5.08
C GLN A 70 15.17 11.63 -6.20
N ASP A 71 16.47 11.65 -5.96
CA ASP A 71 17.43 12.15 -6.94
C ASP A 71 17.61 11.16 -8.10
N ASN A 72 17.54 9.85 -7.83
CA ASN A 72 17.50 8.83 -8.86
C ASN A 72 16.30 9.06 -9.81
N LEU A 73 15.11 9.33 -9.26
CA LEU A 73 13.91 9.59 -10.05
C LEU A 73 14.03 10.88 -10.90
N LYS A 74 14.68 11.93 -10.38
CA LYS A 74 14.95 13.17 -11.14
C LYS A 74 15.96 12.96 -12.26
N SER A 75 17.01 12.16 -12.02
CA SER A 75 18.06 11.89 -12.99
C SER A 75 17.69 10.84 -14.04
N MET A 76 16.64 10.06 -13.78
CA MET A 76 16.17 9.00 -14.67
C MET A 76 15.83 9.55 -16.05
N SER A 77 16.35 8.91 -17.09
CA SER A 77 16.06 9.30 -18.46
C SER A 77 14.60 9.00 -18.84
N GLU A 78 14.04 9.76 -19.77
CA GLU A 78 12.71 9.47 -20.33
C GLU A 78 12.65 8.07 -20.95
N VAL A 79 13.75 7.59 -21.55
CA VAL A 79 13.81 6.24 -22.15
C VAL A 79 13.62 5.17 -21.07
N GLU A 80 14.42 5.23 -20.01
CA GLU A 80 14.36 4.28 -18.89
C GLU A 80 13.00 4.32 -18.18
N PHE A 81 12.46 5.52 -17.95
CA PHE A 81 11.12 5.68 -17.37
C PHE A 81 10.05 5.01 -18.24
N ASN A 82 10.09 5.25 -19.55
CA ASN A 82 9.14 4.65 -20.49
C ASN A 82 9.28 3.14 -20.54
N GLU A 83 10.49 2.58 -20.49
CA GLU A 83 10.71 1.13 -20.43
C GLU A 83 10.08 0.51 -19.18
N GLN A 84 10.26 1.11 -18.00
CA GLN A 84 9.64 0.64 -16.76
C GLN A 84 8.12 0.73 -16.79
N ARG A 85 7.59 1.81 -17.38
CA ARG A 85 6.16 2.03 -17.55
C ARG A 85 5.54 0.99 -18.50
N GLU A 86 6.16 0.75 -19.65
CA GLU A 86 5.70 -0.27 -20.62
C GLU A 86 5.81 -1.68 -20.04
N ALA A 87 6.87 -1.97 -19.27
CA ALA A 87 7.00 -3.25 -18.57
C ALA A 87 5.85 -3.47 -17.56
N LEU A 88 5.47 -2.42 -16.82
CA LEU A 88 4.32 -2.48 -15.92
C LEU A 88 2.99 -2.68 -16.68
N ILE A 89 2.77 -1.94 -17.77
CA ILE A 89 1.58 -2.10 -18.62
C ILE A 89 1.48 -3.53 -19.15
N CYS A 90 2.58 -4.10 -19.65
CA CYS A 90 2.61 -5.48 -20.12
C CYS A 90 2.26 -6.48 -19.01
N ARG A 91 2.76 -6.25 -17.79
CA ARG A 91 2.45 -7.08 -16.61
C ARG A 91 0.97 -7.00 -16.22
N LEU A 92 0.38 -5.82 -16.24
CA LEU A 92 -1.04 -5.62 -15.92
C LEU A 92 -1.97 -6.29 -16.93
N LEU A 93 -1.63 -6.21 -18.22
CA LEU A 93 -2.41 -6.79 -19.31
C LEU A 93 -2.14 -8.28 -19.55
N GLU A 94 -1.19 -8.88 -18.81
CA GLU A 94 -0.90 -10.31 -18.92
C GLU A 94 -2.13 -11.14 -18.50
N LYS A 95 -2.59 -12.01 -19.40
CA LYS A 95 -3.71 -12.90 -19.11
C LYS A 95 -3.33 -13.91 -18.01
N PRO A 96 -4.20 -14.16 -17.02
CA PRO A 96 -3.95 -15.17 -16.00
C PRO A 96 -3.67 -16.55 -16.60
N LYS A 97 -2.47 -17.08 -16.36
CA LYS A 97 -2.04 -18.40 -16.85
C LYS A 97 -2.70 -19.58 -16.13
N THR A 98 -3.33 -19.34 -14.98
CA THR A 98 -3.98 -20.39 -14.17
C THR A 98 -5.36 -19.95 -13.71
N LEU A 99 -6.24 -20.93 -13.49
CA LEU A 99 -7.59 -20.70 -12.97
C LEU A 99 -7.53 -20.00 -11.61
N ASN A 100 -6.62 -20.40 -10.72
CA ASN A 100 -6.45 -19.78 -9.41
C ASN A 100 -6.07 -18.29 -9.51
N LYS A 101 -5.18 -17.91 -10.45
CA LYS A 101 -4.85 -16.49 -10.67
C LYS A 101 -6.06 -15.69 -11.16
N ARG A 102 -6.83 -16.25 -12.09
CA ARG A 102 -8.07 -15.63 -12.58
C ARG A 102 -9.11 -15.48 -11.46
N ASN A 103 -9.30 -16.55 -10.68
CA ASN A 103 -10.23 -16.60 -9.56
C ASN A 103 -9.86 -15.54 -8.50
N ASN A 104 -8.58 -15.46 -8.13
CA ASN A 104 -8.11 -14.47 -7.16
C ASN A 104 -8.32 -13.03 -7.66
N ARG A 105 -8.07 -12.75 -8.94
CA ARG A 105 -8.31 -11.41 -9.52
C ARG A 105 -9.78 -11.00 -9.40
N ILE A 106 -10.72 -11.91 -9.71
CA ILE A 106 -12.16 -11.64 -9.61
C ILE A 106 -12.61 -11.54 -8.15
N TRP A 107 -12.16 -12.47 -7.30
CA TRP A 107 -12.55 -12.49 -5.89
C TRP A 107 -12.07 -11.28 -5.11
N ASN A 108 -10.89 -10.74 -5.42
CA ASN A 108 -10.40 -9.51 -4.79
C ASN A 108 -11.35 -8.33 -5.04
N GLU A 109 -11.91 -8.19 -6.24
CA GLU A 109 -12.89 -7.14 -6.55
C GLU A 109 -14.21 -7.30 -5.80
N ILE A 110 -14.63 -8.56 -5.58
CA ILE A 110 -15.83 -8.90 -4.83
C ILE A 110 -15.63 -8.63 -3.33
N ASP A 111 -14.52 -9.11 -2.77
CA ASP A 111 -14.20 -8.97 -1.35
C ASP A 111 -14.00 -7.51 -0.95
N CYS A 112 -13.30 -6.74 -1.79
CA CYS A 112 -13.12 -5.30 -1.61
C CYS A 112 -14.37 -4.47 -1.93
N GLN A 113 -15.45 -5.09 -2.45
CA GLN A 113 -16.69 -4.43 -2.88
C GLN A 113 -16.46 -3.28 -3.87
N GLN A 114 -15.40 -3.36 -4.68
CA GLN A 114 -15.11 -2.38 -5.72
C GLN A 114 -15.74 -2.77 -7.06
N TYR A 115 -15.88 -4.08 -7.31
CA TYR A 115 -16.51 -4.64 -8.51
C TYR A 115 -15.93 -4.09 -9.82
N ASP A 116 -14.64 -3.82 -9.84
CA ASP A 116 -13.95 -3.30 -11.02
C ASP A 116 -13.16 -4.41 -11.71
N PHE A 117 -13.88 -5.22 -12.49
CA PHE A 117 -13.28 -6.37 -13.16
C PHE A 117 -12.32 -5.99 -14.31
N GLU A 118 -12.43 -4.76 -14.80
CA GLU A 118 -11.61 -4.16 -15.88
C GLU A 118 -10.51 -3.24 -15.33
N ARG A 119 -10.23 -3.32 -14.03
CA ARG A 119 -9.25 -2.44 -13.37
C ARG A 119 -7.89 -2.42 -14.07
N ASN A 120 -7.35 -3.58 -14.46
CA ASN A 120 -6.01 -3.63 -15.07
C ASN A 120 -6.00 -2.92 -16.43
N GLU A 121 -7.08 -3.02 -17.19
CA GLU A 121 -7.24 -2.37 -18.48
C GLU A 121 -7.33 -0.85 -18.31
N ASP A 122 -8.11 -0.37 -17.34
CA ASP A 122 -8.23 1.05 -17.00
C ASP A 122 -6.93 1.63 -16.43
N GLU A 123 -6.27 0.92 -15.53
CA GLU A 123 -4.98 1.32 -14.96
C GLU A 123 -3.89 1.34 -16.03
N ALA A 124 -3.87 0.35 -16.95
CA ALA A 124 -2.96 0.36 -18.09
C ALA A 124 -3.23 1.53 -19.05
N ALA A 125 -4.51 1.88 -19.30
CA ALA A 125 -4.87 3.03 -20.12
C ALA A 125 -4.39 4.35 -19.48
N PHE A 126 -4.52 4.47 -18.16
CA PHE A 126 -4.00 5.62 -17.41
C PHE A 126 -2.47 5.67 -17.42
N LEU A 127 -1.79 4.54 -17.27
CA LEU A 127 -0.32 4.50 -17.31
C LEU A 127 0.23 4.94 -18.68
N LYS A 128 -0.51 4.79 -19.78
CA LYS A 128 -0.05 5.30 -21.08
C LYS A 128 0.05 6.83 -21.15
N THR A 129 -0.67 7.54 -20.29
CA THR A 129 -0.71 9.02 -20.29
C THR A 129 0.13 9.63 -19.18
N ILE A 130 0.66 8.82 -18.25
CA ILE A 130 1.43 9.33 -17.11
C ILE A 130 2.82 9.80 -17.54
N THR A 131 3.23 10.92 -16.96
CA THR A 131 4.55 11.54 -17.13
C THR A 131 5.43 11.32 -15.90
N ARG A 132 6.76 11.38 -16.08
CA ARG A 132 7.72 11.28 -14.98
C ARG A 132 7.50 12.38 -13.93
N ASP A 133 7.16 13.58 -14.35
CA ASP A 133 6.92 14.72 -13.44
C ASP A 133 5.72 14.47 -12.52
N GLN A 134 4.64 13.87 -13.02
CA GLN A 134 3.49 13.49 -12.19
C GLN A 134 3.86 12.40 -11.16
N VAL A 135 4.76 11.49 -11.52
CA VAL A 135 5.29 10.46 -10.60
C VAL A 135 6.18 11.10 -9.53
N LEU A 136 7.00 12.07 -9.91
CA LEU A 136 7.83 12.84 -8.99
C LEU A 136 6.97 13.67 -8.01
N ASP A 137 5.91 14.30 -8.49
CA ASP A 137 4.95 15.03 -7.65
C ASP A 137 4.23 14.10 -6.67
N TYR A 138 3.83 12.91 -7.12
CA TYR A 138 3.28 11.88 -6.25
C TYR A 138 4.27 11.48 -5.15
N TYR A 139 5.53 11.26 -5.54
CA TYR A 139 6.62 10.90 -4.62
C TYR A 139 6.86 12.01 -3.57
N ASN A 140 6.92 13.27 -4.01
CA ASN A 140 7.16 14.42 -3.12
C ASN A 140 6.04 14.63 -2.11
N ARG A 141 4.78 14.40 -2.49
CA ARG A 141 3.63 14.58 -1.57
C ARG A 141 3.50 13.45 -0.55
N LYS A 142 3.87 12.21 -0.91
CA LYS A 142 3.52 11.01 -0.13
C LYS A 142 4.71 10.34 0.57
N LEU A 143 5.92 10.40 0.00
CA LEU A 143 7.08 9.61 0.48
C LEU A 143 8.18 10.46 1.13
N VAL A 144 8.41 11.68 0.66
CA VAL A 144 9.47 12.55 1.19
C VAL A 144 9.27 12.83 2.69
N LYS A 145 10.36 12.90 3.45
CA LYS A 145 10.34 13.19 4.88
C LYS A 145 9.75 14.59 5.12
N GLY A 146 8.75 14.66 6.01
CA GLY A 146 8.02 15.89 6.28
C GLY A 146 6.94 16.24 5.25
N ALA A 147 6.69 15.39 4.24
CA ALA A 147 5.61 15.64 3.30
C ALA A 147 4.23 15.57 3.98
N GLN A 148 3.32 16.44 3.56
CA GLN A 148 2.03 16.66 4.23
C GLN A 148 1.14 15.41 4.26
N GLU A 149 1.21 14.58 3.22
CA GLU A 149 0.37 13.39 3.08
C GLU A 149 1.11 12.10 3.48
N ARG A 150 2.35 12.22 4.00
CA ARG A 150 3.15 11.07 4.40
C ARG A 150 2.61 10.44 5.69
N ARG A 151 2.32 9.15 5.63
CA ARG A 151 1.90 8.33 6.77
C ARG A 151 2.75 7.07 6.81
N VAL A 152 3.44 6.83 7.92
CA VAL A 152 4.39 5.72 8.06
C VAL A 152 4.03 4.91 9.29
N VAL A 153 4.02 3.59 9.14
CA VAL A 153 3.98 2.63 10.24
C VAL A 153 5.17 1.69 10.03
N ALA A 154 6.01 1.57 11.05
CA ALA A 154 7.15 0.66 11.04
C ALA A 154 6.90 -0.46 12.06
N CYS A 155 6.98 -1.71 11.61
CA CYS A 155 6.91 -2.88 12.48
C CYS A 155 8.32 -3.46 12.61
N LEU A 156 8.90 -3.40 13.81
CA LEU A 156 10.25 -3.86 14.09
C LEU A 156 10.18 -5.17 14.89
N VAL A 157 10.74 -6.24 14.33
CA VAL A 157 10.79 -7.55 14.98
C VAL A 157 12.22 -7.85 15.40
N HIS A 158 12.46 -7.94 16.71
CA HIS A 158 13.78 -8.23 17.26
C HIS A 158 14.02 -9.73 17.44
N PRO A 159 15.26 -10.20 17.29
CA PRO A 159 15.60 -11.60 17.55
C PRO A 159 15.46 -11.92 19.05
N LYS A 160 15.15 -13.18 19.34
CA LYS A 160 15.03 -13.71 20.69
C LYS A 160 16.37 -13.54 21.45
N GLY A 161 16.36 -12.78 22.54
CA GLY A 161 17.54 -12.53 23.39
C GLY A 161 18.07 -11.10 23.40
N ASN A 162 17.53 -10.19 22.57
CA ASN A 162 17.73 -8.76 22.77
C ASN A 162 16.94 -8.31 24.02
N ASP A 163 17.62 -7.72 25.00
CA ASP A 163 16.96 -7.11 26.16
C ASP A 163 16.17 -5.87 25.69
N GLU A 164 14.85 -5.91 25.89
CA GLU A 164 13.92 -4.83 25.53
C GLU A 164 14.34 -3.50 26.16
N ALA A 165 14.83 -3.52 27.41
CA ALA A 165 15.29 -2.32 28.12
C ALA A 165 16.59 -1.77 27.54
N MET A 166 17.49 -2.63 27.07
CA MET A 166 18.72 -2.20 26.40
C MET A 166 18.43 -1.60 25.01
N THR A 167 17.46 -2.17 24.30
CA THR A 167 17.00 -1.66 23.01
C THR A 167 16.37 -0.27 23.17
N ARG A 168 15.51 -0.08 24.18
CA ARG A 168 14.85 1.20 24.49
C ARG A 168 15.87 2.30 24.81
N ARG A 169 16.84 2.02 25.69
CA ARG A 169 17.92 2.98 26.05
C ARG A 169 18.80 3.38 24.86
N LYS A 170 19.11 2.44 23.95
CA LYS A 170 19.89 2.73 22.73
C LYS A 170 19.14 3.62 21.74
N ARG A 171 17.81 3.59 21.76
CA ARG A 171 16.94 4.43 20.91
C ARG A 171 16.83 5.84 21.46
N GLU A 172 16.54 5.98 22.75
CA GLU A 172 16.48 7.27 23.45
C GLU A 172 17.79 8.05 23.32
N ALA A 173 18.94 7.36 23.36
CA ALA A 173 20.26 7.97 23.18
C ALA A 173 20.58 8.38 21.72
N LYS A 174 19.80 7.94 20.73
CA LYS A 174 19.97 8.28 19.30
C LYS A 174 18.98 9.34 18.80
N GLU A 175 17.99 9.72 19.61
CA GLU A 175 16.91 10.64 19.24
C GLU A 175 17.27 12.12 19.45
N GLU A 176 18.32 12.62 18.80
CA GLU A 176 18.54 14.08 18.74
C GLU A 176 18.01 14.72 17.45
N ASN A 177 17.57 13.97 16.44
CA ASN A 177 17.06 14.60 15.21
C ASN A 177 16.16 13.72 14.31
N CYS A 178 14.95 13.40 14.75
CA CYS A 178 13.87 12.97 13.85
C CYS A 178 12.52 13.23 14.52
N HIS A 179 11.54 13.75 13.79
CA HIS A 179 10.18 14.01 14.27
C HIS A 179 9.67 12.88 15.20
N SER A 180 9.08 13.28 16.33
CA SER A 180 8.66 12.42 17.44
C SER A 180 8.08 11.09 16.98
N ARG A 181 8.89 10.03 17.02
CA ARG A 181 8.42 8.68 16.79
C ARG A 181 7.56 8.31 17.98
N GLN A 182 6.28 8.04 17.75
CA GLN A 182 5.41 7.53 18.80
C GLN A 182 5.51 6.01 18.80
N GLU A 183 6.09 5.46 19.87
CA GLU A 183 6.05 4.03 20.12
C GLU A 183 4.61 3.62 20.44
N VAL A 184 4.17 2.54 19.81
CA VAL A 184 2.84 1.97 20.01
C VAL A 184 3.00 0.76 20.90
N GLU A 185 2.61 0.89 22.17
CA GLU A 185 2.64 -0.23 23.12
C GLU A 185 1.53 -1.24 22.84
N ASN A 186 0.38 -0.77 22.32
CA ASN A 186 -0.78 -1.60 22.04
C ASN A 186 -1.44 -1.25 20.68
N VAL A 187 -1.79 -2.27 19.90
CA VAL A 187 -2.38 -2.11 18.56
C VAL A 187 -3.78 -1.51 18.64
N GLU A 188 -4.52 -1.84 19.69
CA GLU A 188 -5.85 -1.28 20.00
C GLU A 188 -5.78 0.24 20.20
N ASP A 189 -4.74 0.73 20.86
CA ASP A 189 -4.56 2.16 21.11
C ASP A 189 -4.32 2.89 19.79
N LEU A 190 -3.45 2.36 18.93
CA LEU A 190 -3.23 2.90 17.59
C LEU A 190 -4.52 2.97 16.76
N ARG A 191 -5.37 1.94 16.84
CA ARG A 191 -6.68 1.92 16.16
C ARG A 191 -7.64 2.99 16.69
N SER A 192 -7.57 3.29 17.98
CA SER A 192 -8.43 4.30 18.62
C SER A 192 -7.98 5.73 18.36
N MET A 193 -6.66 5.96 18.19
CA MET A 193 -6.06 7.29 18.05
C MET A 193 -6.20 7.87 16.64
N LEU A 194 -6.46 7.04 15.63
CA LEU A 194 -6.47 7.46 14.22
C LEU A 194 -7.87 7.40 13.59
N PRO A 195 -8.22 8.36 12.72
CA PRO A 195 -9.47 8.31 11.99
C PRO A 195 -9.47 7.14 11.00
N LEU A 196 -10.62 6.49 10.87
CA LEU A 196 -10.84 5.44 9.88
C LEU A 196 -11.04 6.04 8.49
N PHE A 197 -10.44 5.41 7.48
CA PHE A 197 -10.71 5.78 6.09
C PHE A 197 -12.15 5.41 5.69
N GLY A 198 -12.71 6.22 4.79
CA GLY A 198 -13.98 5.89 4.14
C GLY A 198 -13.85 4.64 3.27
N ARG A 199 -14.97 3.95 3.05
CA ARG A 199 -15.00 2.81 2.11
C ARG A 199 -14.95 3.31 0.66
N PRO A 200 -14.22 2.63 -0.24
CA PRO A 200 -14.28 2.92 -1.66
C PRO A 200 -15.70 2.80 -2.19
N LYS A 201 -16.02 3.61 -3.20
CA LYS A 201 -17.29 3.49 -3.91
C LYS A 201 -17.18 2.34 -4.92
N PRO A 202 -18.18 1.45 -5.02
CA PRO A 202 -18.20 0.41 -6.03
C PRO A 202 -18.31 1.01 -7.44
N LYS A 203 -17.62 0.43 -8.42
CA LYS A 203 -17.78 0.77 -9.85
C LYS A 203 -19.13 0.29 -10.37
N ILE A 204 -19.60 -0.85 -9.89
CA ILE A 204 -20.91 -1.42 -10.20
C ILE A 204 -21.78 -1.41 -8.95
N GLN A 205 -22.88 -0.66 -8.97
CA GLN A 205 -23.84 -0.64 -7.88
C GLN A 205 -24.70 -1.90 -7.92
N LEU A 206 -24.34 -2.90 -7.11
CA LEU A 206 -25.18 -4.08 -6.93
C LEU A 206 -26.41 -3.74 -6.09
N ARG A 207 -27.57 -4.26 -6.48
CA ARG A 207 -28.78 -4.20 -5.64
C ARG A 207 -28.59 -5.15 -4.46
N GLN A 208 -28.96 -4.71 -3.26
CA GLN A 208 -28.95 -5.58 -2.10
C GLN A 208 -30.01 -6.68 -2.29
N ILE A 209 -29.59 -7.93 -2.13
CA ILE A 209 -30.50 -9.08 -2.13
C ILE A 209 -31.47 -8.90 -0.95
N GLY A 210 -32.78 -8.85 -1.24
CA GLY A 210 -33.84 -8.58 -0.26
C GLY A 210 -34.35 -7.14 -0.22
N ALA A 211 -33.77 -6.21 -1.00
CA ALA A 211 -34.32 -4.87 -1.24
C ALA A 211 -35.27 -4.85 -2.45
N ASP A 212 -35.97 -5.95 -2.70
CA ASP A 212 -36.99 -6.01 -3.75
C ASP A 212 -38.18 -5.15 -3.31
N ILE A 213 -38.32 -3.99 -3.94
CA ILE A 213 -39.59 -3.27 -3.94
C ILE A 213 -40.53 -4.10 -4.82
N PHE A 214 -41.38 -4.91 -4.20
CA PHE A 214 -42.52 -5.49 -4.89
C PHE A 214 -43.52 -4.37 -5.20
N CYS A 215 -43.38 -3.71 -6.36
CA CYS A 215 -44.44 -2.83 -6.86
C CYS A 215 -45.52 -3.71 -7.49
N LYS A 216 -46.65 -3.88 -6.80
CA LYS A 216 -47.92 -4.33 -7.39
C LYS A 216 -48.75 -3.08 -7.70
N GLY A 217 -48.72 -2.60 -8.94
CA GLY A 217 -49.42 -1.37 -9.36
C GLY A 217 -48.76 -0.07 -8.87
N ASP A 218 -49.50 1.04 -8.88
CA ASP A 218 -49.01 2.43 -8.63
C ASP A 218 -48.62 2.76 -7.18
N LYS A 219 -48.36 1.74 -6.34
CA LYS A 219 -47.86 1.94 -4.97
C LYS A 219 -46.63 1.08 -4.73
N CYS A 220 -45.50 1.74 -4.55
CA CYS A 220 -44.27 1.13 -4.09
C CYS A 220 -44.09 1.43 -2.60
N GLU A 221 -44.19 0.40 -1.75
CA GLU A 221 -43.86 0.48 -0.33
C GLU A 221 -42.52 -0.20 -0.06
N GLN A 222 -41.60 0.50 0.62
CA GLN A 222 -40.40 -0.10 1.18
C GLN A 222 -40.78 -0.91 2.43
N LYS A 223 -40.86 -2.24 2.31
CA LYS A 223 -40.86 -3.08 3.51
C LYS A 223 -39.46 -3.07 4.10
N GLY A 224 -39.30 -2.39 5.22
CA GLY A 224 -38.06 -2.37 6.00
C GLY A 224 -37.56 -3.79 6.24
N GLY A 225 -36.42 -4.11 5.61
CA GLY A 225 -35.76 -5.40 5.79
C GLY A 225 -35.48 -5.63 7.27
N LYS A 226 -35.86 -6.83 7.76
CA LYS A 226 -35.50 -7.26 9.12
C LYS A 226 -33.98 -7.18 9.26
N ARG A 227 -33.52 -6.19 10.01
CA ARG A 227 -32.13 -6.05 10.43
C ARG A 227 -31.79 -7.33 11.20
N CYS A 228 -31.00 -8.23 10.62
CA CYS A 228 -30.40 -9.34 11.37
C CYS A 228 -29.54 -8.71 12.46
N GLN A 229 -30.09 -8.56 13.66
CA GLN A 229 -29.32 -8.24 14.85
C GLN A 229 -28.50 -9.49 15.14
N GLY A 230 -27.23 -9.48 14.72
CA GLY A 230 -26.25 -10.40 15.27
C GLY A 230 -26.13 -10.12 16.76
N GLN A 231 -26.65 -11.04 17.58
CA GLN A 231 -26.37 -11.04 19.01
C GLN A 231 -24.90 -11.39 19.18
N VAL A 232 -24.12 -10.45 19.72
CA VAL A 232 -22.82 -10.73 20.30
C VAL A 232 -23.11 -11.42 21.64
N LEU A 233 -22.88 -12.73 21.71
CA LEU A 233 -22.82 -13.44 22.98
C LEU A 233 -21.58 -12.92 23.73
N ARG A 234 -21.79 -12.38 24.92
CA ARG A 234 -20.73 -12.06 25.89
C ARG A 234 -20.15 -13.32 26.48
#